data_AF-A0AAX7T9A1-F1
#
_entry.id   AF-A0AAX7T9A1-F1
#
_cell.length_a   1.000
_cell.length_b   1.000
_cell.length_c   1.000
_cell.angle_alpha   90.00
_cell.angle_beta   90.00
_cell.angle_gamma   90.00
#
_symmetry.space_group_name_H-M   'P 1'
#
loop_
_entity.id
_entity.type
_entity.pdbx_description
1 polymer ?
#
loop_
_entity_poly.entity_id
_entity_poly.type
_entity_poly.pdbx_seq_one_letter_code
_entity_poly.pdbx_strand_id
1 'polypeptide(L)'
;MNLYKERKDYCNKFESHANKVFSEQLFINVIAKKQISELSRYICYEISPMQYTAGNPVQSSFRNMAPKVKKEAVPAKTEAKSKALKAKKAVLKGVHSHRKKKVRTSPTFRRPKTLRLRRQPKYPRKSAPRRNKLDHYAIIKFPLTTESAMKKIEDNNTLVFIVDVKANKHQIKHAVKKLYDIDVAKVNTLIRPDGEKKAYVRLAPDYDALDVANKIGII
;
A
#
# COMPACT_ATOMS: atom_id res chain seq x y z
N MET A 1 50.28 -11.65 -22.40
CA MET A 1 50.10 -11.24 -21.00
C MET A 1 49.11 -10.08 -20.78
N ASN A 2 48.44 -9.52 -21.82
CA ASN A 2 47.62 -8.31 -21.66
C ASN A 2 46.09 -8.51 -21.64
N LEU A 3 45.56 -9.69 -22.01
CA LEU A 3 44.11 -9.94 -22.01
C LEU A 3 43.53 -10.32 -20.63
N TYR A 4 44.37 -10.69 -19.66
CA TYR A 4 43.93 -11.06 -18.30
C TYR A 4 43.89 -9.88 -17.32
N LYS A 5 44.65 -8.80 -17.59
CA LYS A 5 44.60 -7.56 -16.79
C LYS A 5 43.35 -6.75 -17.12
N GLU A 6 43.04 -6.58 -18.42
CA GLU A 6 41.83 -5.87 -18.85
C GLU A 6 40.54 -6.54 -18.32
N ARG A 7 40.45 -7.87 -18.30
CA ARG A 7 39.28 -8.56 -17.73
C ARG A 7 39.11 -8.39 -16.22
N LYS A 8 40.21 -8.30 -15.46
CA LYS A 8 40.15 -8.05 -14.00
C LYS A 8 39.76 -6.60 -13.69
N ASP A 9 40.25 -5.65 -14.48
CA ASP A 9 39.95 -4.23 -14.29
C ASP A 9 38.48 -3.91 -14.63
N TYR A 10 37.90 -4.57 -15.64
CA TYR A 10 36.46 -4.47 -15.92
C TYR A 10 35.59 -5.11 -14.83
N CYS A 11 36.01 -6.25 -14.25
CA CYS A 11 35.27 -6.93 -13.18
C CYS A 11 35.25 -6.09 -11.89
N ASN A 12 36.39 -5.52 -11.51
CA ASN A 12 36.52 -4.66 -10.33
C ASN A 12 35.74 -3.33 -10.47
N LYS A 13 35.69 -2.77 -11.68
CA LYS A 13 34.92 -1.54 -11.97
C LYS A 13 33.41 -1.80 -11.93
N PHE A 14 32.96 -2.99 -12.31
CA PHE A 14 31.55 -3.40 -12.23
C PHE A 14 31.11 -3.66 -10.77
N GLU A 15 31.95 -4.31 -9.96
CA GLU A 15 31.68 -4.55 -8.53
C GLU A 15 31.68 -3.26 -7.70
N SER A 16 32.57 -2.31 -7.98
CA SER A 16 32.58 -1.01 -7.30
C SER A 16 31.33 -0.16 -7.61
N HIS A 17 30.85 -0.21 -8.86
CA HIS A 17 29.62 0.48 -9.26
C HIS A 17 28.37 -0.19 -8.67
N ALA A 18 28.34 -1.53 -8.63
CA ALA A 18 27.25 -2.28 -7.98
C ALA A 18 27.15 -1.99 -6.48
N ASN A 19 28.28 -1.91 -5.77
CA ASN A 19 28.31 -1.61 -4.33
C ASN A 19 27.94 -0.14 -4.01
N LYS A 20 28.26 0.80 -4.92
CA LYS A 20 27.87 2.22 -4.80
C LYS A 20 26.37 2.43 -5.05
N VAL A 21 25.81 1.73 -6.04
CA VAL A 21 24.36 1.71 -6.29
C VAL A 21 23.62 1.04 -5.12
N PHE A 22 24.18 -0.02 -4.53
CA PHE A 22 23.57 -0.69 -3.38
C PHE A 22 23.56 0.17 -2.09
N SER A 23 24.60 0.99 -1.86
CA SER A 23 24.65 1.90 -0.71
C SER A 23 23.76 3.13 -0.89
N GLU A 24 23.66 3.69 -2.10
CA GLU A 24 22.75 4.79 -2.42
C GLU A 24 21.27 4.35 -2.39
N GLN A 25 20.93 3.15 -2.89
CA GLN A 25 19.58 2.59 -2.75
C GLN A 25 19.21 2.27 -1.30
N LEU A 26 20.16 1.83 -0.46
CA LEU A 26 19.90 1.58 0.97
C LEU A 26 19.69 2.89 1.74
N PHE A 27 20.40 3.97 1.39
CA PHE A 27 20.25 5.27 2.04
C PHE A 27 18.90 5.95 1.69
N ILE A 28 18.48 5.90 0.42
CA ILE A 28 17.17 6.39 -0.03
C ILE A 28 16.02 5.60 0.60
N ASN A 29 16.17 4.27 0.74
CA ASN A 29 15.14 3.43 1.36
C ASN A 29 15.04 3.63 2.88
N VAL A 30 16.11 4.02 3.57
CA VAL A 30 16.09 4.39 5.00
C VAL A 30 15.43 5.75 5.19
N ILE A 31 15.74 6.74 4.35
CA ILE A 31 15.10 8.08 4.37
C ILE A 31 13.61 7.98 4.04
N ALA A 32 13.24 7.23 3.00
CA ALA A 32 11.84 7.01 2.61
C ALA A 32 11.05 6.25 3.68
N LYS A 33 11.63 5.24 4.36
CA LYS A 33 10.96 4.56 5.49
C LYS A 33 10.79 5.46 6.71
N LYS A 34 11.73 6.37 6.98
CA LYS A 34 11.61 7.36 8.07
C LYS A 34 10.51 8.38 7.78
N GLN A 35 10.46 8.94 6.56
CA GLN A 35 9.41 9.89 6.13
C GLN A 35 8.02 9.24 6.08
N ILE A 36 7.88 8.00 5.63
CA ILE A 36 6.59 7.29 5.64
C ILE A 36 6.12 7.01 7.08
N SER A 37 7.04 6.76 8.02
CA SER A 37 6.71 6.53 9.44
C SER A 37 6.33 7.80 10.21
N GLU A 38 6.83 8.96 9.78
CA GLU A 38 6.47 10.26 10.36
C GLU A 38 5.17 10.82 9.76
N LEU A 39 4.95 10.65 8.46
CA LEU A 39 3.67 11.01 7.82
C LEU A 39 2.51 10.12 8.29
N SER A 40 2.76 8.86 8.67
CA SER A 40 1.73 8.00 9.27
C SER A 40 1.38 8.37 10.71
N ARG A 41 2.18 9.21 11.39
CA ARG A 41 1.80 9.77 12.71
C ARG A 41 0.92 11.01 12.58
N TYR A 42 1.08 11.79 11.51
CA TYR A 42 0.33 13.04 11.30
C TYR A 42 -1.08 12.82 10.74
N ILE A 43 -1.32 11.78 9.96
CA ILE A 43 -2.66 11.50 9.41
C ILE A 43 -3.61 10.86 10.46
N CYS A 44 -3.10 10.39 11.60
CA CYS A 44 -3.92 9.79 12.66
C CYS A 44 -4.49 10.79 13.68
N TYR A 45 -4.20 12.10 13.60
CA TYR A 45 -4.67 13.08 14.59
C TYR A 45 -5.84 13.96 14.15
N GLU A 46 -6.30 13.87 12.90
CA GLU A 46 -7.52 14.56 12.46
C GLU A 46 -8.45 13.57 11.79
N ILE A 47 -9.28 12.92 12.61
CA ILE A 47 -10.68 12.52 12.35
C ILE A 47 -11.04 11.55 13.49
N SER A 48 -11.72 12.08 14.51
CA SER A 48 -12.49 11.30 15.46
C SER A 48 -13.80 12.05 15.72
N PRO A 49 -14.95 11.60 15.21
CA PRO A 49 -16.23 11.98 15.74
C PRO A 49 -16.52 11.16 17.00
N MET A 50 -16.71 11.89 18.11
CA MET A 50 -17.62 11.62 19.22
C MET A 50 -18.35 10.27 19.19
N GLN A 51 -17.99 9.35 20.08
CA GLN A 51 -18.93 8.40 20.66
C GLN A 51 -18.68 8.25 22.16
N TYR A 52 -19.63 8.75 22.94
CA TYR A 52 -19.80 8.48 24.36
C TYR A 52 -19.92 6.97 24.57
N THR A 53 -19.01 6.38 25.34
CA THR A 53 -19.29 5.15 26.08
C THR A 53 -18.68 5.26 27.48
N ALA A 54 -19.52 4.95 28.46
CA ALA A 54 -19.32 5.17 29.88
C ALA A 54 -17.97 4.64 30.38
N GLY A 55 -17.29 5.46 31.18
CA GLY A 55 -15.99 5.16 31.76
C GLY A 55 -16.03 3.89 32.62
N ASN A 56 -15.13 2.95 32.30
CA ASN A 56 -14.61 2.02 33.30
C ASN A 56 -13.68 2.82 34.23
N PRO A 57 -13.93 2.87 35.54
CA PRO A 57 -13.01 3.55 36.45
C PRO A 57 -11.71 2.74 36.51
N VAL A 58 -10.64 3.36 36.02
CA VAL A 58 -9.26 2.95 36.31
C VAL A 58 -9.12 3.04 37.82
N GLN A 59 -9.05 1.89 38.49
CA GLN A 59 -8.69 1.85 39.91
C GLN A 59 -7.26 2.37 40.02
N SER A 60 -7.14 3.59 40.52
CA SER A 60 -5.89 4.16 40.97
C SER A 60 -5.31 3.24 42.04
N SER A 61 -4.16 2.65 41.76
CA SER A 61 -3.35 1.95 42.75
C SER A 61 -2.57 2.98 43.59
N PHE A 62 -3.29 3.88 44.27
CA PHE A 62 -2.72 4.54 45.44
C PHE A 62 -2.56 3.47 46.52
N ARG A 63 -1.32 3.02 46.72
CA ARG A 63 -0.93 2.25 47.91
C ARG A 63 -1.13 3.15 49.12
N ASN A 64 -2.28 3.02 49.77
CA ASN A 64 -2.49 3.56 51.11
C ASN A 64 -1.49 2.90 52.06
N MET A 65 -0.45 3.66 52.39
CA MET A 65 0.53 3.31 53.42
C MET A 65 -0.12 3.62 54.77
N ALA A 66 -1.04 2.76 55.20
CA ALA A 66 -1.61 2.84 56.53
C ALA A 66 -0.52 2.50 57.56
N PRO A 67 -0.40 3.25 58.67
CA PRO A 67 0.49 2.86 59.75
C PRO A 67 0.10 1.47 60.25
N LYS A 68 1.09 0.61 60.50
CA LYS A 68 0.89 -0.69 61.17
C LYS A 68 0.31 -0.43 62.56
N VAL A 69 -1.01 -0.38 62.65
CA VAL A 69 -1.74 -0.47 63.91
C VAL A 69 -1.42 -1.84 64.48
N LYS A 70 -0.87 -1.86 65.70
CA LYS A 70 -0.65 -3.09 66.49
C LYS A 70 -1.98 -3.85 66.50
N LYS A 71 -1.97 -5.12 66.08
CA LYS A 71 -3.14 -6.01 66.19
C LYS A 71 -3.47 -6.16 67.68
N GLU A 72 -4.38 -5.33 68.19
CA GLU A 72 -5.10 -5.64 69.40
C GLU A 72 -5.93 -6.91 69.14
N ALA A 73 -5.86 -7.86 70.07
CA ALA A 73 -6.53 -9.15 69.94
C ALA A 73 -8.04 -8.93 69.80
N VAL A 74 -8.57 -9.16 68.61
CA VAL A 74 -10.01 -9.16 68.36
C VAL A 74 -10.63 -10.18 69.32
N PRO A 75 -11.66 -9.83 70.11
CA PRO A 75 -12.22 -10.74 71.10
C PRO A 75 -12.65 -12.03 70.39
N ALA A 76 -12.18 -13.18 70.88
CA ALA A 76 -12.35 -14.49 70.20
C ALA A 76 -13.80 -14.78 69.77
N LYS A 77 -14.78 -14.21 70.48
CA LYS A 77 -16.22 -14.29 70.18
C LYS A 77 -16.63 -13.62 68.85
N THR A 78 -16.05 -12.49 68.45
CA THR A 78 -16.40 -11.81 67.19
C THR A 78 -15.75 -12.49 65.97
N GLU A 79 -14.53 -13.00 66.12
CA GLU A 79 -13.90 -13.81 65.08
C GLU A 79 -14.67 -15.10 64.85
N ALA A 80 -15.07 -15.81 65.92
CA ALA A 80 -15.87 -17.02 65.83
C ALA A 80 -17.21 -16.79 65.12
N LYS A 81 -17.92 -15.70 65.46
CA LYS A 81 -19.15 -15.30 64.76
C LYS A 81 -18.90 -15.02 63.28
N SER A 82 -17.80 -14.34 62.93
CA SER A 82 -17.45 -14.08 61.53
C SER A 82 -17.11 -15.35 60.74
N LYS A 83 -16.42 -16.31 61.37
CA LYS A 83 -16.05 -17.61 60.80
C LYS A 83 -17.30 -18.47 60.61
N ALA A 84 -18.22 -18.50 61.57
CA ALA A 84 -19.50 -19.21 61.47
C ALA A 84 -20.40 -18.63 60.37
N LEU A 85 -20.49 -17.30 60.24
CA LEU A 85 -21.27 -16.67 59.17
C LEU A 85 -20.66 -16.91 57.79
N LYS A 86 -19.32 -16.96 57.67
CA LYS A 86 -18.64 -17.34 56.43
C LYS A 86 -18.88 -18.80 56.08
N ALA A 87 -18.81 -19.72 57.05
CA ALA A 87 -19.11 -21.13 56.86
C ALA A 87 -20.58 -21.33 56.44
N LYS A 88 -21.54 -20.67 57.10
CA LYS A 88 -22.97 -20.71 56.71
C LYS A 88 -23.19 -20.22 55.28
N LYS A 89 -22.55 -19.13 54.87
CA LYS A 89 -22.63 -18.59 53.50
C LYS A 89 -21.95 -19.51 52.47
N ALA A 90 -20.88 -20.20 52.85
CA ALA A 90 -20.19 -21.16 51.99
C ALA A 90 -21.02 -22.45 51.79
N VAL A 91 -21.65 -22.94 52.85
CA VAL A 91 -22.56 -24.09 52.81
C VAL A 91 -23.78 -23.79 51.93
N LEU A 92 -24.42 -22.63 52.10
CA LEU A 92 -25.57 -22.20 51.29
C LEU A 92 -25.23 -22.03 49.80
N LYS A 93 -24.03 -21.54 49.48
CA LYS A 93 -23.57 -21.38 48.10
C LYS A 93 -23.27 -22.72 47.41
N GLY A 94 -22.94 -23.75 48.18
CA GLY A 94 -22.66 -25.10 47.67
C GLY A 94 -21.31 -25.20 46.92
N VAL A 95 -20.91 -26.44 46.65
CA VAL A 95 -19.57 -26.80 46.10
C VAL A 95 -19.34 -26.24 44.68
N HIS A 96 -20.40 -25.90 43.96
CA HIS A 96 -20.33 -25.40 42.57
C HIS A 96 -20.49 -23.89 42.42
N SER A 97 -20.52 -23.13 43.52
CA SER A 97 -20.77 -21.68 43.49
C SER A 97 -19.76 -20.86 42.68
N HIS A 98 -18.53 -21.38 42.56
CA HIS A 98 -17.45 -20.73 41.80
C HIS A 98 -17.34 -21.21 40.35
N ARG A 99 -18.24 -22.11 39.89
CA ARG A 99 -18.18 -22.68 38.54
C ARG A 99 -18.74 -21.68 37.51
N LYS A 100 -17.88 -20.77 37.06
CA LYS A 100 -18.20 -19.78 36.03
C LYS A 100 -18.22 -20.45 34.64
N LYS A 101 -19.37 -20.42 33.96
CA LYS A 101 -19.53 -20.89 32.57
C LYS A 101 -19.53 -19.71 31.61
N LYS A 102 -19.09 -19.92 30.37
CA LYS A 102 -19.22 -18.92 29.30
C LYS A 102 -20.68 -18.85 28.84
N VAL A 103 -21.39 -17.81 29.25
CA VAL A 103 -22.79 -17.57 28.87
C VAL A 103 -22.87 -17.33 27.36
N ARG A 104 -23.78 -18.03 26.67
CA ARG A 104 -24.11 -17.81 25.26
C ARG A 104 -25.51 -17.25 25.21
N THR A 105 -25.68 -16.06 24.64
CA THR A 105 -26.97 -15.35 24.56
C THR A 105 -27.78 -15.74 23.32
N SER A 106 -27.17 -16.42 22.35
CA SER A 106 -27.83 -16.95 21.16
C SER A 106 -27.90 -18.48 21.23
N PRO A 107 -29.04 -19.09 20.85
CA PRO A 107 -29.16 -20.55 20.75
C PRO A 107 -28.38 -21.11 19.55
N THR A 108 -28.03 -20.28 18.57
CA THR A 108 -27.33 -20.70 17.35
C THR A 108 -25.82 -20.74 17.58
N PHE A 109 -25.21 -21.90 17.37
CA PHE A 109 -23.75 -22.03 17.40
C PHE A 109 -23.13 -21.44 16.12
N ARG A 110 -22.36 -20.36 16.26
CA ARG A 110 -21.59 -19.76 15.15
C ARG A 110 -20.14 -20.23 15.21
N ARG A 111 -19.60 -20.64 14.07
CA ARG A 111 -18.17 -20.96 13.94
C ARG A 111 -17.35 -19.73 14.34
N PRO A 112 -16.40 -19.85 15.30
CA PRO A 112 -15.56 -18.73 15.67
C PRO A 112 -14.68 -18.32 14.49
N LYS A 113 -14.41 -17.03 14.38
CA LYS A 113 -13.42 -16.54 13.42
C LYS A 113 -12.06 -17.06 13.85
N THR A 114 -11.47 -17.90 13.01
CA THR A 114 -10.12 -18.43 13.20
C THR A 114 -9.12 -17.57 12.44
N LEU A 115 -7.87 -17.57 12.91
CA LEU A 115 -6.77 -16.92 12.21
C LEU A 115 -6.55 -17.62 10.85
N ARG A 116 -6.45 -16.82 9.78
CA ARG A 116 -6.15 -17.28 8.42
C ARG A 116 -4.81 -16.69 8.02
N LEU A 117 -3.75 -17.50 8.07
CA LEU A 117 -2.42 -17.09 7.67
C LEU A 117 -2.38 -16.75 6.17
N ARG A 118 -1.54 -15.79 5.80
CA ARG A 118 -1.24 -15.51 4.38
C ARG A 118 -0.41 -16.66 3.82
N ARG A 119 -0.57 -16.93 2.53
CA ARG A 119 0.23 -17.97 1.84
C ARG A 119 1.71 -17.57 1.84
N GLN A 120 2.56 -18.47 2.32
CA GLN A 120 4.02 -18.38 2.26
C GLN A 120 4.54 -19.65 1.57
N PRO A 121 4.60 -19.69 0.22
CA PRO A 121 5.07 -20.86 -0.50
C PRO A 121 6.58 -21.06 -0.28
N LYS A 122 7.03 -22.31 -0.14
CA LYS A 122 8.45 -22.66 0.09
C LYS A 122 9.33 -22.40 -1.14
N TYR A 123 8.75 -22.45 -2.33
CA TYR A 123 9.42 -22.21 -3.60
C TYR A 123 8.54 -21.35 -4.52
N PRO A 124 9.13 -20.48 -5.34
CA PRO A 124 8.37 -19.67 -6.28
C PRO A 124 7.75 -20.57 -7.37
N ARG A 125 6.52 -20.25 -7.79
CA ARG A 125 5.84 -21.01 -8.86
C ARG A 125 6.46 -20.84 -10.24
N LYS A 126 7.20 -19.75 -10.45
CA LYS A 126 7.91 -19.42 -11.68
C LYS A 126 9.30 -18.99 -11.28
N SER A 127 10.31 -19.46 -12.00
CA SER A 127 11.71 -19.09 -11.77
C SER A 127 11.93 -17.59 -11.98
N ALA A 128 11.34 -17.02 -13.03
CA ALA A 128 11.42 -15.60 -13.37
C ALA A 128 10.04 -14.97 -13.61
N PRO A 129 9.88 -13.66 -13.31
CA PRO A 129 8.70 -12.92 -13.70
C PRO A 129 8.63 -12.74 -15.22
N ARG A 130 7.41 -12.66 -15.77
CA ARG A 130 7.20 -12.39 -17.20
C ARG A 130 7.60 -10.96 -17.54
N ARG A 131 8.27 -10.76 -18.68
CA ARG A 131 8.50 -9.42 -19.22
C ARG A 131 7.19 -8.78 -19.70
N ASN A 132 7.10 -7.46 -19.61
CA ASN A 132 6.00 -6.72 -20.22
C ASN A 132 6.20 -6.71 -21.73
N LYS A 133 5.23 -7.24 -22.49
CA LYS A 133 5.26 -7.28 -23.96
C LYS A 133 4.74 -6.01 -24.60
N LEU A 134 3.96 -5.22 -23.86
CA LEU A 134 3.31 -4.00 -24.32
C LEU A 134 4.08 -2.82 -23.72
N ASP A 135 5.17 -2.45 -24.38
CA ASP A 135 6.01 -1.30 -24.06
C ASP A 135 5.58 -0.06 -24.87
N HIS A 136 6.26 1.06 -24.67
CA HIS A 136 5.89 2.34 -25.30
C HIS A 136 5.94 2.29 -26.82
N TYR A 137 6.94 1.57 -27.37
CA TYR A 137 7.09 1.34 -28.81
C TYR A 137 6.03 0.38 -29.37
N ALA A 138 5.62 -0.65 -28.63
CA ALA A 138 4.51 -1.50 -29.05
C ALA A 138 3.15 -0.78 -28.97
N ILE A 139 2.99 0.19 -28.06
CA ILE A 139 1.76 0.97 -27.93
C ILE A 139 1.56 1.88 -29.14
N ILE A 140 2.56 2.68 -29.50
CA ILE A 140 2.49 3.64 -30.60
C ILE A 140 3.17 3.03 -31.82
N LYS A 141 2.38 2.64 -32.82
CA LYS A 141 2.92 1.99 -34.02
C LYS A 141 3.48 3.03 -35.00
N PHE A 142 2.64 3.94 -35.45
CA PHE A 142 3.01 4.98 -36.40
C PHE A 142 2.04 6.17 -36.34
N PRO A 143 2.50 7.39 -36.68
CA PRO A 143 1.63 8.54 -36.85
C PRO A 143 0.78 8.42 -38.12
N LEU A 144 -0.40 9.00 -38.11
CA LEU A 144 -1.35 8.92 -39.22
C LEU A 144 -1.22 10.19 -40.09
N THR A 145 -0.86 10.01 -41.36
CA THR A 145 -0.48 11.10 -42.29
C THR A 145 -1.56 11.46 -43.31
N THR A 146 -2.83 11.10 -43.07
CA THR A 146 -3.94 11.44 -43.97
C THR A 146 -4.27 12.93 -43.92
N GLU A 147 -4.82 13.50 -44.99
CA GLU A 147 -5.29 14.89 -45.07
C GLU A 147 -6.12 15.33 -43.86
N SER A 148 -7.09 14.49 -43.44
CA SER A 148 -7.92 14.77 -42.27
C SER A 148 -7.14 14.83 -40.95
N ALA A 149 -6.02 14.11 -40.86
CA ALA A 149 -5.13 14.12 -39.71
C ALA A 149 -4.18 15.32 -39.76
N MET A 150 -3.67 15.69 -40.94
CA MET A 150 -2.85 16.89 -41.12
C MET A 150 -3.61 18.15 -40.70
N LYS A 151 -4.86 18.29 -41.15
CA LYS A 151 -5.75 19.37 -40.72
C LYS A 151 -5.94 19.44 -39.19
N LYS A 152 -5.91 18.29 -38.52
CA LYS A 152 -6.06 18.19 -37.06
C LYS A 152 -4.81 18.58 -36.28
N ILE A 153 -3.63 18.52 -36.92
CA ILE A 153 -2.37 19.03 -36.37
C ILE A 153 -2.45 20.55 -36.34
N GLU A 154 -2.82 21.17 -37.45
CA GLU A 154 -2.93 22.62 -37.63
C GLU A 154 -4.05 23.25 -36.77
N ASP A 155 -5.30 22.80 -36.92
CA ASP A 155 -6.47 23.50 -36.36
C ASP A 155 -6.62 23.33 -34.84
N ASN A 156 -6.21 22.17 -34.31
CA ASN A 156 -6.65 21.72 -32.99
C ASN A 156 -5.52 21.36 -32.03
N ASN A 157 -4.26 21.51 -32.47
CA ASN A 157 -3.05 21.08 -31.76
C ASN A 157 -3.16 19.60 -31.33
N THR A 158 -3.47 18.73 -32.31
CA THR A 158 -3.67 17.29 -32.06
C THR A 158 -2.84 16.42 -32.99
N LEU A 159 -2.12 15.46 -32.40
CA LEU A 159 -1.43 14.42 -33.16
C LEU A 159 -2.32 13.18 -33.26
N VAL A 160 -2.30 12.55 -34.43
CA VAL A 160 -3.08 11.33 -34.69
C VAL A 160 -2.13 10.16 -34.83
N PHE A 161 -2.34 9.13 -34.01
CA PHE A 161 -1.54 7.91 -34.04
C PHE A 161 -2.39 6.68 -34.31
N ILE A 162 -1.79 5.70 -34.99
CA ILE A 162 -2.24 4.32 -34.95
C ILE A 162 -1.55 3.62 -33.78
N VAL A 163 -2.38 2.99 -32.95
CA VAL A 163 -1.95 2.36 -31.69
C VAL A 163 -2.46 0.93 -31.59
N ASP A 164 -1.87 0.16 -30.66
CA ASP A 164 -2.33 -1.20 -30.38
C ASP A 164 -3.76 -1.23 -29.80
N VAL A 165 -4.54 -2.24 -30.19
CA VAL A 165 -5.94 -2.40 -29.79
C VAL A 165 -6.08 -2.62 -28.28
N LYS A 166 -5.07 -3.19 -27.62
CA LYS A 166 -5.08 -3.44 -26.17
C LYS A 166 -4.67 -2.22 -25.36
N ALA A 167 -4.12 -1.17 -26.00
CA ALA A 167 -3.62 0.01 -25.30
C ALA A 167 -4.76 0.87 -24.72
N ASN A 168 -4.65 1.21 -23.45
CA ASN A 168 -5.57 2.13 -22.76
C ASN A 168 -5.17 3.59 -22.98
N LYS A 169 -6.12 4.53 -22.82
CA LYS A 169 -5.87 5.98 -22.96
C LYS A 169 -4.71 6.47 -22.09
N HIS A 170 -4.61 5.98 -20.85
CA HIS A 170 -3.51 6.32 -19.93
C HIS A 170 -2.15 5.82 -20.44
N GLN A 171 -2.11 4.62 -21.00
CA GLN A 171 -0.88 4.05 -21.55
C GLN A 171 -0.41 4.83 -22.77
N ILE A 172 -1.33 5.21 -23.66
CA ILE A 172 -1.03 6.06 -24.82
C ILE A 172 -0.49 7.41 -24.36
N LYS A 173 -1.13 8.04 -23.36
CA LYS A 173 -0.67 9.31 -22.77
C LYS A 173 0.77 9.20 -22.25
N HIS A 174 1.08 8.14 -21.51
CA HIS A 174 2.44 7.92 -20.99
C HIS A 174 3.46 7.59 -22.09
N ALA A 175 3.07 6.83 -23.11
CA ALA A 175 3.94 6.47 -24.22
C ALA A 175 4.31 7.69 -25.06
N VAL A 176 3.34 8.54 -25.42
CA VAL A 176 3.60 9.80 -26.15
C VAL A 176 4.53 10.70 -25.34
N LYS A 177 4.24 10.86 -24.03
CA LYS A 177 5.06 11.68 -23.14
C LYS A 177 6.50 11.19 -23.06
N LYS A 178 6.73 9.88 -23.05
CA LYS A 178 8.08 9.31 -22.90
C LYS A 178 8.86 9.23 -24.21
N LEU A 179 8.19 9.04 -25.34
CA LEU A 179 8.87 8.87 -26.63
C LEU A 179 9.25 10.21 -27.27
N TYR A 180 8.39 11.20 -27.13
CA TYR A 180 8.56 12.48 -27.80
C TYR A 180 8.82 13.65 -26.82
N ASP A 181 8.82 13.38 -25.51
CA ASP A 181 9.01 14.35 -24.42
C ASP A 181 7.98 15.50 -24.40
N ILE A 182 6.71 15.16 -24.66
CA ILE A 182 5.61 16.13 -24.78
C ILE A 182 4.57 15.92 -23.68
N ASP A 183 3.98 16.99 -23.19
CA ASP A 183 2.80 16.91 -22.35
C ASP A 183 1.50 16.85 -23.13
N VAL A 184 0.63 15.93 -22.70
CA VAL A 184 -0.64 15.62 -23.35
C VAL A 184 -1.77 16.12 -22.47
N ALA A 185 -2.67 16.92 -23.03
CA ALA A 185 -3.89 17.35 -22.37
C ALA A 185 -4.88 16.18 -22.26
N LYS A 186 -5.36 15.67 -23.40
CA LYS A 186 -6.34 14.57 -23.46
C LYS A 186 -6.10 13.62 -24.63
N VAL A 187 -6.57 12.38 -24.48
CA VAL A 187 -6.51 11.34 -25.51
C VAL A 187 -7.91 10.82 -25.80
N ASN A 188 -8.30 10.89 -27.07
CA ASN A 188 -9.51 10.28 -27.60
C ASN A 188 -9.12 9.08 -28.47
N THR A 189 -9.88 7.99 -28.42
CA THR A 189 -9.56 6.76 -29.16
C THR A 189 -10.80 6.22 -29.83
N LEU A 190 -10.65 5.69 -31.04
CA LEU A 190 -11.66 4.86 -31.72
C LEU A 190 -11.00 3.62 -32.31
N ILE A 191 -11.78 2.59 -32.59
CA ILE A 191 -11.33 1.43 -33.36
C ILE A 191 -11.80 1.65 -34.80
N ARG A 192 -10.89 1.52 -35.76
CA ARG A 192 -11.19 1.59 -37.19
C ARG A 192 -11.83 0.27 -37.65
N PRO A 193 -12.60 0.27 -38.75
CA PRO A 193 -13.10 -0.98 -39.34
C PRO A 193 -11.95 -1.94 -39.73
N ASP A 194 -10.75 -1.41 -40.00
CA ASP A 194 -9.51 -2.16 -40.26
C ASP A 194 -9.03 -3.00 -39.05
N GLY A 195 -9.66 -2.85 -37.89
CA GLY A 195 -9.29 -3.54 -36.65
C GLY A 195 -8.16 -2.86 -35.87
N GLU A 196 -7.65 -1.72 -36.33
CA GLU A 196 -6.62 -0.95 -35.62
C GLU A 196 -7.21 0.21 -34.82
N LYS A 197 -6.59 0.55 -33.69
CA LYS A 197 -7.04 1.67 -32.88
C LYS A 197 -6.40 2.97 -33.36
N LYS A 198 -7.22 3.99 -33.62
CA LYS A 198 -6.80 5.36 -33.91
C LYS A 198 -6.91 6.19 -32.64
N ALA A 199 -5.85 6.92 -32.30
CA ALA A 199 -5.79 7.80 -31.15
C ALA A 199 -5.59 9.25 -31.59
N TYR A 200 -6.50 10.13 -31.20
CA TYR A 200 -6.34 11.58 -31.27
C TYR A 200 -5.77 12.07 -29.95
N VAL A 201 -4.57 12.64 -30.00
CA VAL A 201 -3.81 13.08 -28.83
C VAL A 201 -3.73 14.61 -28.86
N ARG A 202 -4.48 15.27 -27.98
CA ARG A 202 -4.35 16.72 -27.77
C ARG A 202 -3.16 17.02 -26.90
N LEU A 203 -2.26 17.86 -27.40
CA LEU A 203 -1.12 18.33 -26.62
C LEU A 203 -1.56 19.38 -25.61
N ALA A 204 -0.71 19.63 -24.61
CA ALA A 204 -0.82 20.80 -23.76
C ALA A 204 -0.59 22.08 -24.60
N PRO A 205 -1.19 23.23 -24.22
CA PRO A 205 -1.04 24.47 -24.98
C PRO A 205 0.40 24.99 -25.03
N ASP A 206 1.26 24.52 -24.12
CA ASP A 206 2.67 24.89 -24.06
C ASP A 206 3.52 24.28 -25.20
N TYR A 207 2.99 23.28 -25.90
CA TYR A 207 3.65 22.59 -26.99
C TYR A 207 2.85 22.76 -28.28
N ASP A 208 3.54 23.08 -29.38
CA ASP A 208 2.93 23.10 -30.71
C ASP A 208 3.05 21.72 -31.39
N ALA A 209 1.96 21.24 -31.97
CA ALA A 209 1.93 19.98 -32.69
C ALA A 209 2.67 20.05 -34.02
N LEU A 210 2.79 21.23 -34.65
CA LEU A 210 3.54 21.41 -35.89
C LEU A 210 5.04 21.14 -35.68
N ASP A 211 5.63 21.76 -34.65
CA ASP A 211 7.05 21.57 -34.31
C ASP A 211 7.36 20.11 -33.96
N VAL A 212 6.47 19.47 -33.21
CA VAL A 212 6.60 18.06 -32.88
C VAL A 212 6.51 17.19 -34.14
N ALA A 213 5.57 17.47 -35.05
CA ALA A 213 5.40 16.70 -36.28
C ALA A 213 6.66 16.78 -37.17
N ASN A 214 7.30 17.95 -37.22
CA ASN A 214 8.59 18.14 -37.90
C ASN A 214 9.70 17.31 -37.25
N LYS A 215 9.74 17.26 -35.91
CA LYS A 215 10.70 16.43 -35.16
C LYS A 215 10.50 14.94 -35.39
N ILE A 216 9.25 14.50 -35.60
CA ILE A 216 8.92 13.11 -35.92
C ILE A 216 9.20 12.80 -37.40
N GLY A 217 9.17 13.82 -38.28
CA GLY A 217 9.38 13.68 -39.72
C GLY A 217 8.11 13.32 -40.50
N ILE A 218 6.97 13.90 -40.13
CA ILE A 218 5.67 13.67 -40.79
C ILE A 218 5.32 14.80 -41.78
N ILE A 219 5.94 15.96 -41.62
CA ILE A 219 5.78 17.19 -42.41
C ILE A 219 7.13 17.51 -43.06
#